data_AF-A0ABD1VKB7-F1
#
_entry.id   AF-A0ABD1VKB7-F1
#
_cell.length_a   1.000
_cell.length_b   1.000
_cell.length_c   1.000
_cell.angle_alpha   90.00
_cell.angle_beta   90.00
_cell.angle_gamma   90.00
#
_symmetry.space_group_name_H-M   'P 1'
#
loop_
_entity.id
_entity.type
_entity.pdbx_description
1 polymer ?
#
loop_
_entity_poly.entity_id
_entity_poly.type
_entity_poly.pdbx_seq_one_letter_code
_entity_poly.pdbx_strand_id
1 'polypeptide(L)'
;MPEYKCYWKVVSPDTKVAIIFGLIAGRRYGTDMTLWEGMNGRGDPYRTLLREGTTALLNSYSSIQFPYHPLGVIQHMNWALMGSTRQVLHTALSFLRANSGPTAGTVV
;
A
#
# COMPACT_ATOMS: atom_id res chain seq x y z
N MET A 1 11.36 2.70 -17.84
CA MET A 1 9.98 2.49 -17.37
C MET A 1 9.28 3.84 -17.17
N PRO A 2 8.77 4.46 -18.25
CA PRO A 2 7.95 5.67 -18.20
C PRO A 2 6.54 5.41 -17.67
N GLU A 3 6.04 4.17 -17.76
CA GLU A 3 4.64 3.81 -17.52
C GLU A 3 4.16 4.03 -16.08
N TYR A 4 5.05 4.04 -15.08
CA TYR A 4 4.68 4.29 -13.69
C TYR A 4 4.98 5.71 -13.22
N LYS A 5 5.72 6.52 -13.99
CA LYS A 5 6.16 7.87 -13.56
C LYS A 5 5.00 8.78 -13.16
N CYS A 6 3.84 8.63 -13.81
CA CYS A 6 2.65 9.42 -13.53
C CYS A 6 2.03 9.17 -12.15
N TYR A 7 2.32 8.05 -11.49
CA TYR A 7 1.80 7.73 -10.15
C TYR A 7 2.69 8.26 -9.02
N TRP A 8 3.98 8.48 -9.30
CA TRP A 8 4.98 9.00 -8.35
C TRP A 8 4.94 10.54 -8.27
N LYS A 9 3.75 11.11 -8.03
CA LYS A 9 3.55 12.57 -8.04
C LYS A 9 4.07 13.27 -6.77
N VAL A 10 3.83 12.63 -5.63
CA VAL A 10 4.12 13.19 -4.29
C VAL A 10 5.32 12.51 -3.63
N VAL A 11 5.54 11.25 -3.96
CA VAL A 11 6.63 10.41 -3.45
C VAL A 11 7.40 9.82 -4.62
N SER A 12 8.64 9.40 -4.37
CA SER A 12 9.51 8.80 -5.38
C SER A 12 9.66 7.29 -5.20
N PRO A 13 10.01 6.53 -6.25
CA PRO A 13 10.21 5.07 -6.15
C PRO A 13 11.24 4.65 -5.10
N ASP A 14 12.29 5.46 -4.91
CA ASP A 14 13.39 5.27 -3.97
C ASP A 14 13.07 5.75 -2.54
N THR A 15 11.94 6.45 -2.35
CA THR A 15 11.46 6.83 -1.02
C THR A 15 11.33 5.58 -0.14
N LYS A 16 11.77 5.66 1.11
CA LYS A 16 11.77 4.53 2.03
C LYS A 16 10.38 4.29 2.62
N VAL A 17 9.99 3.02 2.73
CA VAL A 17 8.76 2.58 3.39
C VAL A 17 8.69 3.11 4.82
N ALA A 18 9.82 3.10 5.54
CA ALA A 18 9.90 3.60 6.91
C ALA A 18 9.66 5.11 7.03
N ILE A 19 9.97 5.90 5.99
CA ILE A 19 9.71 7.35 5.96
C ILE A 19 8.22 7.61 5.82
N ILE A 20 7.55 6.85 4.96
CA ILE A 20 6.14 7.06 4.61
C ILE A 20 5.19 6.45 5.64
N PHE A 21 5.44 5.19 6.00
CA PHE A 21 4.56 4.44 6.89
C PHE A 21 5.04 4.48 8.34
N GLY A 22 6.20 5.08 8.61
CA GLY A 22 6.71 5.29 9.96
C GLY A 22 7.42 4.08 10.57
N LEU A 23 7.71 4.21 11.87
CA LEU A 23 8.57 3.28 12.62
C LEU A 23 8.07 1.84 12.64
N ILE A 24 6.76 1.62 12.74
CA ILE A 24 6.18 0.27 12.81
C ILE A 24 6.46 -0.48 11.50
N ALA A 25 6.26 0.17 10.35
CA ALA A 25 6.59 -0.39 9.05
C ALA A 25 8.11 -0.61 8.90
N GLY A 26 8.94 0.34 9.36
CA GLY A 26 10.39 0.19 9.35
C GLY A 26 10.87 -1.03 10.16
N ARG A 27 10.29 -1.28 11.34
CA ARG A 27 10.58 -2.48 12.14
C ARG A 27 10.17 -3.77 11.44
N ARG A 28 9.09 -3.75 10.66
CA ARG A 28 8.59 -4.95 9.97
C ARG A 28 9.34 -5.27 8.69
N TYR A 29 9.65 -4.26 7.88
CA TYR A 29 10.17 -4.43 6.52
C TYR A 29 11.65 -4.07 6.38
N GLY A 30 12.27 -3.52 7.42
CA GLY A 30 13.58 -2.89 7.37
C GLY A 30 13.49 -1.41 7.02
N THR A 31 14.54 -0.66 7.35
CA THR A 31 14.64 0.79 7.11
C THR A 31 15.01 1.13 5.67
N ASP A 32 15.69 0.21 4.97
CA ASP A 32 16.19 0.45 3.61
C ASP A 32 15.21 0.06 2.50
N MET A 33 14.11 -0.61 2.85
CA MET A 33 13.06 -1.01 1.91
C MET A 33 12.48 0.24 1.21
N THR A 34 12.58 0.27 -0.11
CA THR A 34 11.99 1.33 -0.94
C THR A 34 10.53 1.04 -1.26
N LEU A 35 9.77 2.08 -1.64
CA LEU A 35 8.40 1.91 -2.12
C LEU A 35 8.35 1.02 -3.39
N TRP A 36 9.34 1.17 -4.28
CA TRP A 36 9.46 0.32 -5.47
C TRP A 36 9.63 -1.16 -5.14
N GLU A 37 10.54 -1.49 -4.22
CA GLU A 37 10.73 -2.87 -3.76
C GLU A 37 9.48 -3.39 -3.04
N GLY A 38 8.81 -2.51 -2.27
CA GLY A 38 7.55 -2.82 -1.60
C GLY A 38 6.45 -3.27 -2.55
N MET A 39 6.35 -2.68 -3.74
CA MET A 39 5.38 -3.07 -4.78
C MET A 39 5.69 -4.42 -5.44
N ASN A 40 6.94 -4.87 -5.40
CA ASN A 40 7.34 -6.11 -6.05
C ASN A 40 7.26 -7.34 -5.11
N GLY A 41 6.92 -7.13 -3.83
CA GLY A 41 6.75 -8.20 -2.85
C GLY A 41 5.62 -9.19 -3.21
N ARG A 42 5.90 -10.49 -3.08
CA ARG A 42 4.94 -11.59 -3.26
C ARG A 42 5.21 -12.70 -2.24
N GLY A 43 4.23 -13.58 -2.02
CA GLY A 43 4.44 -14.86 -1.34
C GLY A 43 4.20 -14.88 0.17
N ASP A 44 4.06 -13.73 0.84
CA ASP A 44 3.63 -13.69 2.25
C ASP A 44 2.64 -12.53 2.55
N PRO A 45 1.87 -12.63 3.66
CA PRO A 45 0.85 -11.65 4.02
C PRO A 45 1.37 -10.22 4.16
N TYR A 46 2.56 -10.03 4.72
CA TYR A 46 3.13 -8.71 4.99
C TYR A 46 3.67 -8.10 3.71
N ARG A 47 4.32 -8.88 2.84
CA ARG A 47 4.70 -8.41 1.50
C ARG A 47 3.48 -8.06 0.66
N THR A 48 2.39 -8.83 0.78
CA THR A 48 1.13 -8.52 0.11
C THR A 48 0.53 -7.22 0.64
N LEU A 49 0.47 -7.04 1.97
CA LEU A 49 0.03 -5.78 2.58
C LEU A 49 0.87 -4.59 2.09
N LEU A 50 2.20 -4.73 2.07
CA LEU A 50 3.09 -3.66 1.63
C LEU A 50 2.88 -3.31 0.16
N ARG A 51 2.72 -4.31 -0.72
CA ARG A 51 2.45 -4.07 -2.13
C ARG A 51 1.14 -3.34 -2.35
N GLU A 52 0.06 -3.86 -1.79
CA GLU A 52 -1.28 -3.29 -1.98
C GLU A 52 -1.42 -1.94 -1.28
N GLY A 53 -0.81 -1.78 -0.11
CA GLY A 53 -0.77 -0.51 0.63
C GLY A 53 0.06 0.57 -0.07
N THR A 54 1.20 0.23 -0.67
CA THR A 54 1.98 1.18 -1.48
C THR A 54 1.18 1.59 -2.72
N THR A 55 0.53 0.63 -3.39
CA THR A 55 -0.32 0.92 -4.54
C THR A 55 -1.52 1.81 -4.15
N ALA A 56 -2.16 1.53 -3.02
CA ALA A 56 -3.26 2.33 -2.50
C ALA A 56 -2.82 3.76 -2.15
N LEU A 57 -1.62 3.92 -1.60
CA LEU A 57 -1.06 5.25 -1.33
C LEU A 57 -0.87 6.05 -2.63
N LEU A 58 -0.27 5.45 -3.65
CA LEU A 58 -0.07 6.12 -4.95
C LEU A 58 -1.40 6.48 -5.62
N ASN A 59 -2.39 5.59 -5.55
CA ASN A 59 -3.74 5.84 -6.05
C ASN A 59 -4.43 6.98 -5.27
N SER A 60 -4.27 7.03 -3.95
CA SER A 60 -4.84 8.09 -3.11
C SER A 60 -4.29 9.50 -3.41
N TYR A 61 -3.04 9.60 -3.87
CA TYR A 61 -2.49 10.87 -4.38
C TYR A 61 -2.94 11.21 -5.80
N SER A 62 -3.35 10.20 -6.57
CA SER A 62 -3.63 10.34 -8.00
C SER A 62 -5.11 10.59 -8.29
N SER A 63 -6.02 10.18 -7.40
CA SER A 63 -7.47 10.29 -7.61
C SER A 63 -8.23 10.61 -6.32
N ILE A 64 -9.03 11.67 -6.36
CA ILE A 64 -9.98 12.02 -5.28
C ILE A 64 -11.14 11.03 -5.16
N GLN A 65 -11.38 10.20 -6.18
CA GLN A 65 -12.39 9.15 -6.17
C GLN A 65 -11.86 7.86 -5.55
N PHE A 66 -10.56 7.77 -5.27
CA PHE A 66 -10.01 6.62 -4.57
C PHE A 66 -10.56 6.57 -3.14
N PRO A 67 -11.04 5.42 -2.65
CA PRO A 67 -11.82 5.36 -1.40
C PRO A 67 -11.00 5.60 -0.14
N TYR A 68 -9.67 5.62 -0.23
CA TYR A 68 -8.79 5.95 0.91
C TYR A 68 -8.09 7.28 0.70
N HIS A 69 -8.18 8.16 1.69
CA HIS A 69 -7.27 9.30 1.79
C HIS A 69 -5.84 8.81 2.11
N PRO A 70 -4.75 9.49 1.66
CA PRO A 70 -3.38 9.06 1.93
C PRO A 70 -3.07 8.77 3.41
N LEU A 71 -3.52 9.65 4.30
CA LEU A 71 -3.40 9.44 5.75
C LEU A 71 -4.15 8.20 6.23
N GLY A 72 -5.31 7.89 5.63
CA GLY A 72 -6.09 6.70 5.93
C GLY A 72 -5.35 5.42 5.53
N VAL A 73 -4.66 5.41 4.38
CA VAL A 73 -3.80 4.29 3.96
C VAL A 73 -2.70 4.06 5.00
N ILE A 74 -2.02 5.12 5.44
CA ILE A 74 -0.94 5.04 6.44
C ILE A 74 -1.48 4.51 7.78
N GLN A 75 -2.64 4.96 8.24
CA GLN A 75 -3.26 4.49 9.48
C GLN A 75 -3.63 3.00 9.41
N HIS A 76 -4.31 2.58 8.34
CA HIS A 76 -4.73 1.17 8.17
C HIS A 76 -3.53 0.23 8.09
N MET A 77 -2.46 0.66 7.39
CA MET A 77 -1.19 -0.07 7.34
C MET A 77 -0.63 -0.30 8.75
N ASN A 78 -0.51 0.76 9.55
CA ASN A 78 0.07 0.68 10.88
C ASN A 78 -0.79 -0.13 11.86
N TRP A 79 -2.12 0.03 11.83
CA TRP A 79 -3.03 -0.80 12.63
C TRP A 79 -2.95 -2.27 12.26
N ALA A 80 -2.86 -2.59 10.97
CA ALA A 80 -2.69 -3.96 10.52
C ALA A 80 -1.37 -4.57 11.03
N LEU A 81 -0.28 -3.80 11.01
CA LEU A 81 1.03 -4.25 11.45
C LEU A 81 1.17 -4.42 12.96
N MET A 82 0.42 -3.64 13.76
CA MET A 82 0.33 -3.84 15.21
C MET A 82 -0.58 -5.00 15.60
N GLY A 83 -1.38 -5.49 14.65
CA GLY A 83 -2.36 -6.53 14.85
C GLY A 83 -1.84 -7.95 14.56
N SER A 84 -2.78 -8.84 14.33
CA SER A 84 -2.54 -10.23 13.93
C SER A 84 -2.32 -10.37 12.43
N THR A 85 -1.75 -11.50 11.99
CA THR A 85 -1.64 -11.86 10.57
C THR A 85 -3.00 -11.84 9.86
N ARG A 86 -4.10 -12.13 10.57
CA ARG A 86 -5.46 -12.02 10.02
C ARG A 86 -5.83 -10.58 9.68
N GLN A 87 -5.45 -9.61 10.52
CA GLN A 87 -5.65 -8.18 10.24
C GLN A 87 -4.77 -7.71 9.08
N VAL A 88 -3.53 -8.19 8.99
CA VAL A 88 -2.63 -7.94 7.84
C VAL A 88 -3.28 -8.38 6.53
N LEU A 89 -3.76 -9.62 6.47
CA LEU A 89 -4.44 -10.15 5.29
C LEU A 89 -5.72 -9.38 4.97
N HIS A 90 -6.55 -9.13 5.98
CA HIS A 90 -7.80 -8.41 5.80
C HIS A 90 -7.57 -7.01 5.21
N THR A 91 -6.61 -6.26 5.75
CA THR A 91 -6.26 -4.93 5.24
C THR A 91 -5.65 -5.00 3.83
N ALA A 92 -4.79 -5.98 3.56
CA ALA A 92 -4.24 -6.18 2.22
C ALA A 92 -5.33 -6.45 1.17
N LEU A 93 -6.32 -7.30 1.51
CA LEU A 93 -7.50 -7.58 0.67
C LEU A 93 -8.35 -6.32 0.44
N SER A 94 -8.55 -5.49 1.45
CA SER A 94 -9.28 -4.23 1.30
C SER A 94 -8.57 -3.26 0.36
N PHE A 95 -7.24 -3.12 0.47
CA PHE A 95 -6.46 -2.30 -0.46
C PHE A 95 -6.48 -2.87 -1.88
N LEU A 96 -6.33 -4.19 -2.04
CA LEU A 96 -6.41 -4.84 -3.35
C LEU A 96 -7.75 -4.54 -4.05
N ARG A 97 -8.87 -4.64 -3.32
CA ARG A 97 -10.20 -4.32 -3.84
C ARG A 97 -10.31 -2.85 -4.24
N ALA A 98 -9.83 -1.93 -3.41
CA ALA A 98 -9.83 -0.51 -3.74
C ALA A 98 -8.96 -0.20 -4.96
N ASN A 99 -7.79 -0.82 -5.08
CA ASN A 99 -6.87 -0.67 -6.21
C ASN A 99 -7.47 -1.19 -7.52
N SER A 100 -8.38 -2.17 -7.45
CA SER A 100 -9.05 -2.76 -8.61
C SER A 100 -10.23 -1.93 -9.14
N GLY A 101 -10.69 -0.93 -8.36
CA GLY A 101 -11.83 -0.09 -8.72
C GLY A 101 -13.20 -0.80 -8.63
N PRO A 102 -14.30 -0.11 -8.97
CA PRO A 102 -15.68 -0.59 -8.79
C PRO A 102 -16.11 -1.81 -9.63
N THR A 103 -15.25 -2.39 -10.46
CA THR A 103 -15.62 -3.44 -11.44
C THR A 103 -15.16 -4.85 -11.03
N ALA A 104 -15.37 -5.22 -9.76
CA ALA A 104 -15.19 -6.60 -9.28
C ALA A 104 -16.38 -7.09 -8.45
N GLY A 105 -17.60 -6.73 -8.85
CA GLY A 105 -18.81 -7.08 -8.08
C GLY A 105 -20.15 -6.95 -8.78
N THR A 106 -20.22 -6.90 -10.12
CA THR A 106 -21.48 -7.08 -10.85
C THR A 106 -21.45 -8.43 -11.53
N VAL A 107 -21.83 -9.47 -10.78
CA VAL A 107 -22.43 -10.65 -11.40
C VAL A 107 -23.91 -10.31 -11.54
N VAL A 108 -24.41 -10.45 -12.76
CA VAL A 108 -25.82 -10.28 -13.17
C VAL A 108 -26.76 -11.07 -12.27
#